data_AF-A0A852PTX3-F1
#
_entry.id   AF-A0A852PTX3-F1
#
_cell.length_a   1.000
_cell.length_b   1.000
_cell.length_c   1.000
_cell.angle_alpha   90.00
_cell.angle_beta   90.00
_cell.angle_gamma   90.00
#
_symmetry.space_group_name_H-M   'P 1'
#
loop_
_entity.id
_entity.type
_entity.pdbx_description
1 polymer ?
#
loop_
_entity_poly.entity_id
_entity_poly.type
_entity_poly.pdbx_seq_one_letter_code
_entity_poly.pdbx_strand_id
1 'polypeptide(L)'
;MIIYPKYPNDIYELEKIQNLLDKIPLYENKLQYLIHLVDQLISKVDRDMINPYLYPKDIGDIITKSFFVDIENKPHYKSAIDVFIDIRKYGVVKNRNISCEICGENRTIDKCHIVPRRLKGADHDKNYLYLCPTHHRLFDRFMLSKDEWCRIDWSDKFEISQKYALLTIYELHCRFWNNCSGYTRLEVPEDITEEFTLYLIDIVSECLPLGVGVYEKNFFSLLEDDSIPLMKIFIKVLIKNKVIFKFKNGKKNILLLQEDPKLLFQRNPNFFYI
;
A
#
# COMPACT_ATOMS: atom_id res chain seq x y z
N MET A 1 9.66 -18.38 -12.09
CA MET A 1 8.45 -19.14 -11.71
C MET A 1 8.58 -19.48 -10.23
N ILE A 2 7.89 -18.76 -9.35
CA ILE A 2 8.02 -18.95 -7.89
C ILE A 2 7.11 -20.12 -7.51
N ILE A 3 7.72 -21.24 -7.12
CA ILE A 3 7.01 -22.42 -6.61
C ILE A 3 6.68 -22.11 -5.15
N TYR A 4 5.42 -21.77 -4.86
CA TYR A 4 4.95 -21.69 -3.48
C TYR A 4 5.06 -23.07 -2.81
N PRO A 5 5.55 -23.16 -1.56
CA PRO A 5 5.52 -24.42 -0.82
C PRO A 5 4.07 -24.86 -0.63
N LYS A 6 3.79 -26.12 -0.95
CA LYS A 6 2.42 -26.64 -1.02
C LYS A 6 1.75 -26.85 0.34
N TYR A 7 2.48 -26.99 1.46
CA TYR A 7 1.96 -27.18 2.83
C TYR A 7 3.14 -26.97 3.83
N PRO A 8 2.90 -26.77 5.16
CA PRO A 8 3.90 -26.24 6.09
C PRO A 8 5.08 -27.20 6.33
N ASN A 9 6.30 -26.64 6.37
CA ASN A 9 7.58 -27.37 6.50
C ASN A 9 8.02 -27.61 7.96
N ASP A 10 7.17 -27.29 8.94
CA ASP A 10 7.53 -27.37 10.35
C ASP A 10 6.56 -28.28 11.11
N ILE A 11 7.06 -29.46 11.49
CA ILE A 11 6.32 -30.46 12.28
C ILE A 11 5.88 -29.86 13.63
N TYR A 12 6.68 -28.97 14.22
CA TYR A 12 6.34 -28.30 15.47
C TYR A 12 5.20 -27.29 15.29
N GLU A 13 5.13 -26.63 14.14
CA GLU A 13 4.02 -25.75 13.78
C GLU A 13 2.72 -26.57 13.60
N LEU A 14 2.80 -27.72 12.93
CA LEU A 14 1.67 -28.64 12.78
C LEU A 14 1.18 -29.21 14.12
N GLU A 15 2.09 -29.62 15.00
CA GLU A 15 1.75 -30.07 16.36
C GLU A 15 1.09 -28.96 17.19
N LYS A 16 1.58 -27.72 17.06
CA LYS A 16 0.99 -26.56 17.73
C LYS A 16 -0.40 -26.25 17.18
N ILE A 17 -0.60 -26.33 15.86
CA ILE A 17 -1.91 -26.17 15.23
C ILE A 17 -2.85 -27.28 15.74
N GLN A 18 -2.43 -28.54 15.72
CA GLN A 18 -3.24 -29.65 16.21
C GLN A 18 -3.61 -29.48 17.69
N ASN A 19 -2.67 -29.08 18.54
CA ASN A 19 -2.92 -28.81 19.96
C ASN A 19 -3.97 -27.68 20.17
N LEU A 20 -3.95 -26.66 19.31
CA LEU A 20 -4.95 -25.59 19.33
C LEU A 20 -6.32 -26.09 18.85
N LEU A 21 -6.35 -26.92 17.80
CA LEU A 21 -7.58 -27.55 17.30
C LEU A 21 -8.21 -28.46 18.36
N ASP A 22 -7.40 -29.26 19.06
CA ASP A 22 -7.85 -30.15 20.13
C ASP A 22 -8.43 -29.40 21.34
N LYS A 23 -8.07 -28.12 21.51
CA LYS A 23 -8.60 -27.23 22.54
C LYS A 23 -9.89 -26.52 22.15
N ILE A 24 -10.35 -26.62 20.89
CA ILE A 24 -11.60 -25.99 20.44
C ILE A 24 -12.78 -26.38 21.33
N PRO A 25 -13.03 -27.67 21.66
CA PRO A 25 -14.16 -28.05 22.51
C PRO A 25 -14.09 -27.43 23.92
N LEU A 26 -12.88 -27.31 24.46
CA LEU A 26 -12.65 -26.66 25.75
C LEU A 26 -12.98 -25.16 25.67
N TYR A 27 -12.57 -24.49 24.60
CA TYR A 27 -12.88 -23.08 24.39
C TYR A 27 -14.38 -22.85 24.15
N GLU A 28 -15.04 -23.70 23.38
CA GLU A 28 -16.49 -23.65 23.19
C GLU A 28 -17.23 -23.84 24.52
N ASN A 29 -16.81 -24.79 25.36
CA ASN A 29 -17.40 -24.99 26.67
C ASN A 29 -17.22 -23.76 27.58
N LYS A 30 -16.02 -23.19 27.61
CA LYS A 30 -15.75 -21.95 28.37
C LYS A 30 -16.56 -20.77 27.86
N LEU A 31 -16.76 -20.66 26.54
CA LEU A 31 -17.57 -19.61 25.93
C LEU A 31 -19.05 -19.78 26.32
N GLN A 32 -19.58 -21.00 26.26
CA GLN A 32 -20.95 -21.30 26.69
C GLN A 32 -21.14 -21.00 28.18
N TYR A 33 -20.16 -21.33 29.02
CA TYR A 33 -20.18 -20.99 30.44
C TYR A 33 -20.16 -19.47 30.67
N LEU A 34 -19.35 -18.72 29.92
CA LEU A 34 -19.34 -17.26 29.98
C LEU A 34 -20.70 -16.68 29.57
N ILE A 35 -21.29 -17.16 28.48
CA ILE A 35 -22.63 -16.75 28.04
C ILE A 35 -23.66 -17.02 29.14
N HIS A 36 -23.62 -18.21 29.75
CA HIS A 36 -24.50 -18.55 30.86
C HIS A 36 -24.35 -17.60 32.06
N LEU A 37 -23.12 -17.25 32.45
CA LEU A 37 -22.88 -16.29 33.53
C LEU A 37 -23.39 -14.89 33.18
N VAL A 38 -23.24 -14.46 31.93
CA VAL A 38 -23.76 -13.18 31.43
C VAL A 38 -25.30 -13.18 31.47
N ASP A 39 -25.96 -14.24 31.03
CA ASP A 39 -27.42 -14.38 31.09
C ASP A 39 -27.94 -14.37 32.54
N GLN A 40 -27.25 -15.06 33.46
CA GLN A 40 -27.58 -15.00 34.88
C GLN A 40 -27.44 -13.59 35.45
N LEU A 41 -26.37 -12.87 35.09
CA LEU A 41 -26.18 -11.47 35.49
C LEU A 41 -27.32 -10.61 34.97
N ILE A 42 -27.63 -10.67 33.68
CA ILE A 42 -28.72 -9.93 33.04
C ILE A 42 -30.07 -10.21 33.73
N SER A 43 -30.34 -11.47 34.10
CA SER A 43 -31.58 -11.86 34.77
C SER A 43 -31.74 -11.30 36.19
N LYS A 44 -30.62 -10.94 36.83
CA LYS A 44 -30.57 -10.38 38.19
C LYS A 44 -30.51 -8.86 38.20
N VAL A 45 -30.28 -8.23 37.05
CA VAL A 45 -30.29 -6.77 36.96
C VAL A 45 -31.72 -6.30 36.75
N ASP A 46 -32.23 -5.50 37.70
CA ASP A 46 -33.53 -4.88 37.58
C ASP A 46 -33.54 -3.96 36.36
N ARG A 47 -34.52 -4.12 35.45
CA ARG A 47 -34.52 -3.42 34.15
C ARG A 47 -34.54 -1.90 34.30
N ASP A 48 -35.05 -1.42 35.44
CA ASP A 48 -35.15 0.00 35.77
C ASP A 48 -33.84 0.58 36.36
N MET A 49 -32.85 -0.28 36.68
CA MET A 49 -31.51 0.13 37.14
C MET A 49 -30.44 0.03 36.05
N ILE A 50 -30.76 -0.51 34.87
CA ILE A 50 -29.84 -0.54 33.73
C ILE A 50 -29.90 0.83 33.06
N ASN A 51 -28.78 1.56 33.10
CA ASN A 51 -28.60 2.75 32.27
C ASN A 51 -28.88 2.34 30.81
N PRO A 52 -29.82 2.98 30.08
CA PRO A 52 -30.39 2.52 28.80
C PRO A 52 -29.41 2.27 27.63
N TYR A 53 -28.10 2.37 27.86
CA TYR A 53 -27.01 2.21 26.90
C TYR A 53 -26.23 0.88 27.01
N LEU A 54 -26.68 -0.08 27.83
CA LEU A 54 -25.99 -1.37 28.05
C LEU A 54 -26.96 -2.55 27.92
N TYR A 55 -27.51 -2.74 26.72
CA TYR A 55 -28.23 -3.94 26.33
C TYR A 55 -27.27 -5.13 26.08
N PRO A 56 -27.73 -6.38 26.16
CA PRO A 56 -26.93 -7.57 25.78
C PRO A 56 -26.41 -7.51 24.34
N LYS A 57 -27.17 -6.84 23.45
CA LYS A 57 -26.72 -6.50 22.09
C LYS A 57 -25.49 -5.59 22.10
N ASP A 58 -25.39 -4.67 23.05
CA ASP A 58 -24.24 -3.78 23.21
C ASP A 58 -23.01 -4.55 23.70
N ILE A 59 -23.17 -5.58 24.55
CA ILE A 59 -22.07 -6.48 24.93
C ILE A 59 -21.61 -7.31 23.73
N GLY A 60 -22.54 -7.87 22.96
CA GLY A 60 -22.24 -8.55 21.70
C GLY A 60 -21.56 -7.63 20.69
N ASP A 61 -22.00 -6.37 20.59
CA ASP A 61 -21.39 -5.34 19.75
C ASP A 61 -20.02 -4.90 20.28
N ILE A 62 -19.81 -4.84 21.59
CA ILE A 62 -18.50 -4.54 22.21
C ILE A 62 -17.53 -5.67 21.93
N ILE A 63 -17.92 -6.93 22.16
CA ILE A 63 -17.10 -8.11 21.84
C ILE A 63 -16.82 -8.12 20.33
N THR A 64 -17.82 -7.90 19.50
CA THR A 64 -17.65 -7.86 18.05
C THR A 64 -16.73 -6.71 17.62
N LYS A 65 -16.83 -5.55 18.25
CA LYS A 65 -15.90 -4.42 18.06
C LYS A 65 -14.47 -4.76 18.52
N SER A 66 -14.32 -5.42 19.65
CA SER A 66 -13.01 -5.76 20.19
C SER A 66 -12.30 -6.87 19.41
N PHE A 67 -13.03 -7.78 18.74
CA PHE A 67 -12.45 -8.93 18.03
C PHE A 67 -12.45 -8.80 16.50
N PHE A 68 -13.41 -8.08 15.91
CA PHE A 68 -13.61 -8.03 14.45
C PHE A 68 -13.51 -6.63 13.87
N VAL A 69 -13.37 -5.62 14.71
CA VAL A 69 -13.25 -4.26 14.27
C VAL A 69 -11.80 -3.82 14.40
N ASP A 70 -10.99 -4.29 13.46
CA ASP A 70 -9.97 -3.41 12.88
C ASP A 70 -10.72 -2.35 12.06
N ILE A 71 -11.27 -1.37 12.79
CA ILE A 71 -11.87 -0.11 12.28
C ILE A 71 -10.85 0.66 11.43
N GLU A 72 -9.57 0.31 11.54
CA GLU A 72 -8.52 1.25 11.24
C GLU A 72 -8.41 1.57 9.76
N ASN A 73 -8.84 0.76 8.78
CA ASN A 73 -8.46 1.01 7.37
C ASN A 73 -9.51 0.72 6.28
N LYS A 74 -10.79 1.04 6.47
CA LYS A 74 -11.81 0.99 5.37
C LYS A 74 -12.68 2.24 5.27
N PRO A 75 -13.09 2.69 4.06
CA PRO A 75 -13.91 3.88 3.89
C PRO A 75 -15.42 3.58 3.93
N HIS A 76 -15.87 2.33 3.88
CA HIS A 76 -17.30 2.02 3.75
C HIS A 76 -17.69 0.67 4.35
N TYR A 77 -17.89 0.61 5.66
CA TYR A 77 -19.03 -0.16 6.20
C TYR A 77 -20.11 0.84 6.59
N LYS A 78 -21.37 0.60 6.20
CA LYS A 78 -22.48 1.38 6.73
C LYS A 78 -22.67 1.06 8.23
N SER A 79 -22.28 -0.14 8.68
CA SER A 79 -22.18 -0.51 10.09
C SER A 79 -21.47 -1.86 10.31
N ALA A 80 -21.09 -2.17 11.56
CA ALA A 80 -20.55 -3.48 11.97
C ALA A 80 -21.49 -4.67 11.66
N ILE A 81 -22.78 -4.41 11.47
CA ILE A 81 -23.81 -5.41 11.14
C ILE A 81 -23.57 -6.03 9.76
N ASP A 82 -23.05 -5.27 8.80
CA ASP A 82 -22.81 -5.75 7.44
C ASP A 82 -21.68 -6.80 7.41
N VAL A 83 -20.64 -6.59 8.23
CA VAL A 83 -19.54 -7.56 8.44
C VAL A 83 -20.08 -8.87 9.02
N PHE A 84 -20.96 -8.77 10.02
CA PHE A 84 -21.54 -9.92 10.70
C PHE A 84 -22.40 -10.77 9.76
N ILE A 85 -23.17 -10.14 8.87
CA ILE A 85 -23.99 -10.84 7.88
C ILE A 85 -23.09 -11.63 6.92
N ASP A 86 -21.99 -11.06 6.43
CA ASP A 86 -21.10 -11.74 5.49
C ASP A 86 -20.41 -12.96 6.12
N ILE A 87 -19.90 -12.83 7.36
CA ILE A 87 -19.24 -13.94 8.07
C ILE A 87 -20.25 -15.05 8.37
N ARG A 88 -21.42 -14.71 8.90
CA ARG A 88 -22.44 -15.70 9.28
C ARG A 88 -23.04 -16.42 8.07
N LYS A 89 -23.16 -15.70 6.93
CA LYS A 89 -23.77 -16.23 5.71
C LYS A 89 -22.79 -17.04 4.86
N TYR A 90 -21.50 -16.69 4.86
CA TYR A 90 -20.53 -17.29 3.94
C TYR A 90 -19.33 -17.97 4.62
N GLY A 91 -19.14 -17.83 5.93
CA GLY A 91 -18.01 -18.41 6.66
C GLY A 91 -16.64 -17.83 6.27
N VAL A 92 -16.60 -16.76 5.47
CA VAL A 92 -15.37 -16.13 4.96
C VAL A 92 -15.51 -14.61 4.97
N VAL A 93 -14.43 -13.91 5.34
CA VAL A 93 -14.33 -12.45 5.18
C VAL A 93 -14.10 -12.16 3.70
N LYS A 94 -15.19 -11.88 2.96
CA LYS A 94 -15.12 -11.59 1.52
C LYS A 94 -14.50 -10.22 1.21
N ASN A 95 -14.60 -9.26 2.13
CA ASN A 95 -14.18 -7.89 1.91
C ASN A 95 -12.79 -7.64 2.54
N ARG A 96 -11.77 -7.53 1.70
CA ARG A 96 -10.39 -7.21 2.10
C ARG A 96 -10.23 -5.71 2.41
N ASN A 97 -9.15 -5.31 3.07
CA ASN A 97 -8.87 -3.91 3.40
C ASN A 97 -8.68 -3.06 2.12
N ILE A 98 -8.68 -1.73 2.25
CA ILE A 98 -8.20 -0.86 1.17
C ILE A 98 -6.80 -1.32 0.81
N SER A 99 -6.53 -1.55 -0.48
CA SER A 99 -5.22 -2.03 -0.89
C SER A 99 -4.13 -1.00 -0.65
N CYS A 100 -2.93 -1.47 -0.33
CA CYS A 100 -1.74 -0.65 -0.22
C CYS A 100 -1.54 0.13 -1.52
N GLU A 101 -1.35 1.45 -1.41
CA GLU A 101 -1.20 2.36 -2.56
C GLU A 101 0.05 2.04 -3.41
N ILE A 102 1.01 1.27 -2.87
CA ILE A 102 2.27 0.93 -3.54
C ILE A 102 2.24 -0.48 -4.16
N CYS A 103 1.82 -1.50 -3.42
CA CYS A 103 1.92 -2.90 -3.86
C CYS A 103 0.59 -3.64 -4.03
N GLY A 104 -0.54 -3.03 -3.70
CA GLY A 104 -1.85 -3.65 -3.86
C GLY A 104 -2.21 -4.73 -2.81
N GLU A 105 -1.29 -5.08 -1.91
CA GLU A 105 -1.56 -5.93 -0.74
C GLU A 105 -2.76 -5.40 0.06
N ASN A 106 -3.59 -6.27 0.62
CA ASN A 106 -4.83 -5.86 1.32
C ASN A 106 -5.22 -6.75 2.50
N ARG A 107 -4.30 -7.61 2.97
CA ARG A 107 -4.43 -8.42 4.19
C ARG A 107 -4.26 -7.57 5.45
N THR A 108 -3.19 -6.79 5.51
CA THR A 108 -2.84 -5.92 6.64
C THR A 108 -2.43 -4.55 6.12
N ILE A 109 -3.13 -3.51 6.55
CA ILE A 109 -3.00 -2.16 6.02
C ILE A 109 -3.06 -1.20 7.20
N ASP A 110 -2.22 -0.18 7.14
CA ASP A 110 -2.08 0.88 8.12
C ASP A 110 -2.41 2.24 7.48
N LYS A 111 -2.95 3.15 8.29
CA LYS A 111 -3.08 4.57 7.97
C LYS A 111 -1.79 5.28 8.33
N CYS A 112 -0.98 5.58 7.32
CA CYS A 112 0.23 6.36 7.48
C CYS A 112 -0.07 7.86 7.30
N HIS A 113 0.13 8.68 8.32
CA HIS A 113 0.00 10.13 8.20
C HIS A 113 1.09 10.71 7.30
N ILE A 114 0.70 11.48 6.27
CA ILE A 114 1.65 12.24 5.44
C ILE A 114 2.24 13.38 6.28
N VAL A 115 1.39 14.25 6.85
CA VAL A 115 1.81 15.22 7.87
C VAL A 115 1.60 14.56 9.24
N PRO A 116 2.66 14.33 10.03
CA PRO A 116 2.55 13.65 11.32
C PRO A 116 1.66 14.40 12.32
N ARG A 117 0.98 13.67 13.21
CA ARG A 117 0.18 14.25 14.30
C ARG A 117 0.96 15.23 15.17
N ARG A 118 2.25 14.95 15.45
CA ARG A 118 3.14 15.85 16.21
C ARG A 118 3.33 17.23 15.57
N LEU A 119 3.11 17.34 14.25
CA LEU A 119 3.12 18.60 13.50
C LEU A 119 1.69 19.14 13.26
N LYS A 120 0.71 18.67 14.04
CA LYS A 120 -0.72 18.99 13.89
C LYS A 120 -1.30 18.59 12.53
N GLY A 121 -0.77 17.52 11.93
CA GLY A 121 -1.37 16.93 10.74
C GLY A 121 -2.80 16.46 11.01
N ALA A 122 -3.71 16.73 10.07
CA ALA A 122 -5.12 16.41 10.22
C ALA A 122 -5.34 14.88 10.25
N ASP A 123 -6.25 14.42 11.10
CA ASP A 123 -6.75 13.04 11.11
C ASP A 123 -7.81 12.85 10.02
N HIS A 124 -7.37 12.81 8.75
CA HIS A 124 -8.26 12.78 7.59
C HIS A 124 -7.66 11.98 6.44
N ASP A 125 -8.50 11.31 5.64
CA ASP A 125 -8.09 10.44 4.52
C ASP A 125 -7.15 11.12 3.51
N LYS A 126 -7.37 12.40 3.25
CA LYS A 126 -6.51 13.22 2.38
C LYS A 126 -5.14 13.57 2.97
N ASN A 127 -4.89 13.25 4.24
CA ASN A 127 -3.59 13.30 4.91
C ASN A 127 -3.07 11.89 5.24
N TYR A 128 -3.71 10.83 4.73
CA TYR A 128 -3.27 9.46 4.92
C TYR A 128 -2.75 8.84 3.63
N LEU A 129 -1.79 7.93 3.77
CA LEU A 129 -1.47 6.89 2.82
C LEU A 129 -1.93 5.55 3.39
N TYR A 130 -2.62 4.75 2.59
CA TYR A 130 -2.96 3.38 2.94
C TYR A 130 -1.81 2.47 2.53
N LEU A 131 -1.02 2.02 3.50
CA LEU A 131 0.21 1.26 3.25
C LEU A 131 0.18 -0.08 3.99
N CYS A 132 0.76 -1.14 3.43
CA CYS A 132 1.01 -2.34 4.22
C CYS A 132 2.13 -2.07 5.25
N PRO A 133 2.27 -2.87 6.32
CA PRO A 133 3.24 -2.60 7.39
C PRO A 133 4.68 -2.42 6.91
N THR A 134 5.07 -3.14 5.84
CA THR A 134 6.39 -2.98 5.22
C THR A 134 6.56 -1.60 4.60
N HIS A 135 5.66 -1.18 3.70
CA HIS A 135 5.75 0.13 3.05
C HIS A 135 5.53 1.29 4.01
N HIS A 136 4.68 1.12 5.02
CA HIS A 136 4.51 2.11 6.08
C HIS A 136 5.83 2.37 6.79
N ARG A 137 6.52 1.30 7.23
CA ARG A 137 7.82 1.40 7.88
C ARG A 137 8.90 2.00 6.97
N LEU A 138 8.90 1.66 5.68
CA LEU A 138 9.82 2.23 4.71
C LEU A 138 9.56 3.72 4.50
N PHE A 139 8.30 4.14 4.39
CA PHE A 139 7.91 5.53 4.26
C PHE A 139 8.35 6.36 5.47
N ASP A 140 8.04 5.91 6.69
CA ASP A 140 8.40 6.60 7.94
C ASP A 140 9.91 6.75 8.14
N ARG A 141 10.69 5.83 7.55
CA ARG A 141 12.16 5.81 7.63
C ARG A 141 12.84 6.45 6.44
N PHE A 142 12.09 6.98 5.48
CA PHE A 142 12.60 7.57 4.25
C PHE A 142 13.40 6.59 3.37
N MET A 143 12.96 5.33 3.34
CA MET A 143 13.64 4.20 2.69
C MET A 143 12.85 3.60 1.52
N LEU A 144 11.78 4.24 1.06
CA LEU A 144 11.12 3.79 -0.17
C LEU A 144 12.09 3.89 -1.36
N SER A 145 11.98 2.98 -2.32
CA SER A 145 12.65 3.13 -3.60
C SER A 145 12.02 4.28 -4.42
N LYS A 146 12.70 4.71 -5.50
CA LYS A 146 12.14 5.69 -6.45
C LYS A 146 10.85 5.17 -7.09
N ASP A 147 10.82 3.89 -7.48
CA ASP A 147 9.63 3.27 -8.08
C ASP A 147 8.46 3.22 -7.08
N GLU A 148 8.69 2.88 -5.81
CA GLU A 148 7.67 2.83 -4.78
C GLU A 148 7.08 4.21 -4.52
N TRP A 149 7.93 5.24 -4.45
CA TRP A 149 7.49 6.63 -4.32
C TRP A 149 6.61 7.08 -5.49
N CYS A 150 6.99 6.73 -6.72
CA CYS A 150 6.21 7.07 -7.92
C CYS A 150 4.81 6.45 -7.96
N ARG A 151 4.57 5.34 -7.26
CA ARG A 151 3.25 4.68 -7.24
C ARG A 151 2.23 5.41 -6.39
N ILE A 152 2.66 6.20 -5.40
CA ILE A 152 1.76 6.91 -4.48
C ILE A 152 1.02 8.03 -5.22
N ASP A 153 -0.32 8.04 -5.18
CA ASP A 153 -1.07 9.14 -5.78
C ASP A 153 -1.18 10.36 -4.83
N TRP A 154 -0.35 11.36 -5.10
CA TRP A 154 -0.35 12.62 -4.36
C TRP A 154 -1.49 13.57 -4.73
N SER A 155 -2.11 13.39 -5.90
CA SER A 155 -2.98 14.42 -6.49
C SER A 155 -4.30 14.66 -5.75
N ASP A 156 -4.80 13.66 -5.03
CA ASP A 156 -6.04 13.75 -4.24
C ASP A 156 -5.79 14.14 -2.75
N LYS A 157 -4.53 14.24 -2.35
CA LYS A 157 -4.15 14.60 -0.98
C LYS A 157 -4.30 16.11 -0.75
N PHE A 158 -4.38 16.55 0.51
CA PHE A 158 -4.45 17.99 0.80
C PHE A 158 -3.22 18.72 0.27
N GLU A 159 -3.38 19.97 -0.14
CA GLU A 159 -2.26 20.78 -0.65
C GLU A 159 -1.11 20.88 0.35
N ILE A 160 -1.42 21.03 1.64
CA ILE A 160 -0.40 21.05 2.71
C ILE A 160 0.32 19.70 2.83
N SER A 161 -0.38 18.58 2.66
CA SER A 161 0.20 17.24 2.69
C SER A 161 1.08 17.01 1.47
N GLN A 162 0.66 17.46 0.28
CA GLN A 162 1.48 17.42 -0.94
C GLN A 162 2.77 18.24 -0.77
N LYS A 163 2.66 19.47 -0.26
CA LYS A 163 3.81 20.35 0.01
C LYS A 163 4.77 19.74 1.03
N TYR A 164 4.25 19.18 2.13
CA TYR A 164 5.08 18.52 3.13
C TYR A 164 5.79 17.27 2.57
N ALA A 165 5.07 16.46 1.79
CA ALA A 165 5.65 15.29 1.13
C ALA A 165 6.82 15.69 0.22
N LEU A 166 6.66 16.72 -0.62
CA LEU A 166 7.70 17.18 -1.54
C LEU A 166 8.86 17.90 -0.84
N LEU A 167 8.59 18.81 0.10
CA LEU A 167 9.63 19.66 0.70
C LEU A 167 10.37 18.99 1.86
N THR A 168 9.83 17.91 2.44
CA THR A 168 10.41 17.25 3.61
C THR A 168 10.66 15.76 3.36
N ILE A 169 9.61 15.01 3.03
CA ILE A 169 9.71 13.55 2.95
C ILE A 169 10.56 13.13 1.74
N TYR A 170 10.32 13.74 0.58
CA TYR A 170 11.06 13.49 -0.66
C TYR A 170 12.55 13.84 -0.50
N GLU A 171 12.88 15.01 0.03
CA GLU A 171 14.26 15.42 0.32
C GLU A 171 15.01 14.40 1.20
N LEU A 172 14.33 13.81 2.18
CA LEU A 172 14.93 12.78 3.03
C LEU A 172 15.11 11.45 2.30
N HIS A 173 14.19 11.08 1.40
CA HIS A 173 14.37 9.92 0.52
C HIS A 173 15.50 10.14 -0.49
N CYS A 174 15.67 11.34 -1.04
CA CYS A 174 16.80 11.67 -1.92
C CYS A 174 18.15 11.39 -1.25
N ARG A 175 18.28 11.71 0.04
CA ARG A 175 19.50 11.38 0.82
C ARG A 175 19.71 9.87 0.91
N PHE A 176 18.66 9.10 1.15
CA PHE A 176 18.74 7.64 1.16
C PHE A 176 19.14 7.09 -0.21
N TRP A 177 18.54 7.58 -1.29
CA TRP A 177 18.86 7.16 -2.65
C TRP A 177 20.32 7.45 -3.00
N ASN A 178 20.81 8.65 -2.66
CA ASN A 178 22.20 9.05 -2.87
C ASN A 178 23.19 8.25 -2.00
N ASN A 179 22.78 7.76 -0.83
CA ASN A 179 23.63 6.94 0.05
C ASN A 179 23.65 5.47 -0.35
N CYS A 180 22.65 5.00 -1.11
CA CYS A 180 22.60 3.62 -1.60
C CYS A 180 23.30 3.45 -2.96
N SER A 181 23.59 4.55 -3.65
CA SER A 181 24.32 4.58 -4.91
C SER A 181 25.73 5.13 -4.70
N GLY A 182 26.74 4.27 -4.81
CA GLY A 182 28.08 4.72 -5.16
C GLY A 182 28.10 5.18 -6.62
N TYR A 183 27.45 6.30 -6.95
CA TYR A 183 27.43 6.84 -8.29
C TYR A 183 27.77 8.33 -8.33
N THR A 184 28.74 8.62 -9.17
CA THR A 184 29.24 9.92 -9.56
C THR A 184 28.12 10.73 -10.18
N ARG A 185 27.88 11.94 -9.69
CA ARG A 185 27.05 12.95 -10.35
C ARG A 185 27.72 13.27 -11.69
N LEU A 186 27.14 12.83 -12.80
CA LEU A 186 27.63 13.08 -14.15
C LEU A 186 26.85 14.23 -14.77
N GLU A 187 27.60 15.14 -15.39
CA GLU A 187 27.11 16.33 -16.08
C GLU A 187 26.26 15.95 -17.29
N VAL A 188 25.22 16.73 -17.56
CA VAL A 188 24.33 16.53 -18.72
C VAL A 188 25.12 16.89 -19.99
N PRO A 189 25.40 15.93 -20.89
CA PRO A 189 26.10 16.22 -22.14
C PRO A 189 25.21 17.03 -23.09
N GLU A 190 25.81 17.94 -23.85
CA GLU A 190 25.10 18.82 -24.82
C GLU A 190 24.64 18.08 -26.10
N ASP A 191 25.10 16.84 -26.31
CA ASP A 191 24.78 16.00 -27.48
C ASP A 191 24.01 14.72 -27.08
N ILE A 192 23.13 14.21 -27.96
CA ILE A 192 22.47 12.90 -27.80
C ILE A 192 23.51 11.79 -28.04
N THR A 193 24.33 11.52 -27.03
CA THR A 193 25.32 10.45 -27.04
C THR A 193 24.71 9.13 -26.57
N GLU A 194 25.42 8.03 -26.83
CA GLU A 194 25.13 6.72 -26.23
C GLU A 194 25.00 6.82 -24.69
N GLU A 195 25.88 7.60 -24.05
CA GLU A 195 25.86 7.84 -22.61
C GLU A 195 24.58 8.55 -22.16
N PHE A 196 24.14 9.57 -22.89
CA PHE A 196 22.89 10.28 -22.57
C PHE A 196 21.66 9.38 -22.75
N THR A 197 21.68 8.51 -23.76
CA THR A 197 20.62 7.52 -23.99
C THR A 197 20.55 6.49 -22.86
N LEU A 198 21.70 5.98 -22.42
CA LEU A 198 21.81 5.08 -21.28
C LEU A 198 21.32 5.75 -19.98
N TYR A 199 21.62 7.03 -19.78
CA TYR A 199 21.10 7.81 -18.65
C TYR A 199 19.55 7.86 -18.64
N LEU A 200 18.92 8.14 -19.79
CA LEU A 200 17.45 8.13 -19.88
C LEU A 200 16.86 6.73 -19.62
N ILE A 201 17.54 5.69 -20.11
CA ILE A 201 17.17 4.29 -19.86
C ILE A 201 17.25 3.96 -18.36
N ASP A 202 18.30 4.40 -17.68
CA ASP A 202 18.49 4.19 -16.24
C ASP A 202 17.34 4.82 -15.45
N ILE A 203 16.99 6.08 -15.75
CA ILE A 203 15.85 6.75 -15.12
C ILE A 203 14.55 5.96 -15.31
N VAL A 204 14.27 5.54 -16.54
CA VAL A 204 13.04 4.78 -16.84
C VAL A 204 13.04 3.45 -16.06
N SER A 205 14.17 2.76 -16.01
CA SER A 205 14.30 1.47 -15.33
C SER A 205 14.20 1.59 -13.81
N GLU A 206 14.71 2.68 -13.23
CA GLU A 206 14.63 2.96 -11.80
C GLU A 206 13.23 3.37 -11.34
N CYS A 207 12.47 4.05 -12.20
CA CYS A 207 11.18 4.64 -11.83
C CYS A 207 9.97 3.82 -12.31
N LEU A 208 10.11 2.99 -13.34
CA LEU A 208 9.04 2.16 -13.90
C LEU A 208 9.36 0.66 -13.73
N PRO A 209 8.73 -0.03 -12.77
CA PRO A 209 8.91 -1.46 -12.60
C PRO A 209 8.24 -2.23 -13.74
N LEU A 210 8.89 -3.31 -14.19
CA LEU A 210 8.37 -4.17 -15.24
C LEU A 210 7.00 -4.76 -14.85
N GLY A 211 6.01 -4.58 -15.72
CA GLY A 211 4.66 -5.12 -15.55
C GLY A 211 3.79 -4.39 -14.52
N VAL A 212 4.25 -3.26 -13.97
CA VAL A 212 3.50 -2.46 -12.98
C VAL A 212 3.24 -1.05 -13.49
N GLY A 213 2.00 -0.57 -13.32
CA GLY A 213 1.59 0.77 -13.76
C GLY A 213 2.00 1.86 -12.76
N VAL A 214 2.54 2.96 -13.27
CA VAL A 214 2.97 4.13 -12.50
C VAL A 214 2.26 5.40 -12.99
N TYR A 215 1.89 6.31 -12.10
CA TYR A 215 1.25 7.56 -12.48
C TYR A 215 2.22 8.50 -13.19
N GLU A 216 1.85 8.94 -14.40
CA GLU A 216 2.69 9.77 -15.26
C GLU A 216 3.17 11.06 -14.57
N LYS A 217 2.27 11.72 -13.82
CA LYS A 217 2.59 12.96 -13.09
C LYS A 217 3.72 12.76 -12.08
N ASN A 218 3.70 11.63 -11.36
CA ASN A 218 4.68 11.34 -10.33
C ASN A 218 6.05 10.99 -10.91
N PHE A 219 6.06 10.25 -12.02
CA PHE A 219 7.28 9.96 -12.77
C PHE A 219 8.00 11.26 -13.17
N PHE A 220 7.28 12.21 -13.78
CA PHE A 220 7.88 13.48 -14.20
C PHE A 220 8.25 14.40 -13.03
N SER A 221 7.64 14.26 -11.85
CA SER A 221 8.01 15.07 -10.68
C SER A 221 9.34 14.68 -10.05
N LEU A 222 9.93 13.54 -10.42
CA LEU A 222 11.27 13.14 -9.94
C LEU A 222 12.41 13.68 -10.80
N LEU A 223 12.10 14.35 -11.90
CA LEU A 223 13.08 14.81 -12.88
C LEU A 223 13.38 16.29 -12.66
N GLU A 224 14.62 16.70 -12.93
CA GLU A 224 14.99 18.12 -12.99
C GLU A 224 14.25 18.81 -14.15
N ASP A 225 13.81 20.05 -13.97
CA ASP A 225 12.92 20.77 -14.90
C ASP A 225 13.45 20.77 -16.35
N ASP A 226 14.77 20.93 -16.51
CA ASP A 226 15.44 21.00 -17.81
C ASP A 226 15.43 19.64 -18.56
N SER A 227 15.32 18.53 -17.83
CA SER A 227 15.29 17.16 -18.39
C SER A 227 13.88 16.70 -18.81
N ILE A 228 12.83 17.36 -18.32
CA ILE A 228 11.43 16.97 -18.57
C ILE A 228 11.05 16.99 -20.07
N PRO A 229 11.39 18.02 -20.87
CA PRO A 229 11.06 18.05 -22.30
C PRO A 229 11.67 16.87 -23.05
N LEU A 230 12.94 16.56 -22.78
CA LEU A 230 13.66 15.44 -23.38
C LEU A 230 13.05 14.10 -22.97
N MET A 231 12.79 13.90 -21.68
CA MET A 231 12.14 12.67 -21.21
C MET A 231 10.75 12.48 -21.83
N LYS A 232 9.98 13.54 -22.06
CA LYS A 232 8.70 13.43 -22.79
C LYS A 232 8.87 12.92 -24.22
N ILE A 233 9.92 13.36 -24.92
CA ILE A 233 10.23 12.87 -26.27
C ILE A 233 10.64 11.39 -26.19
N PHE A 234 11.51 11.04 -25.25
CA PHE A 234 11.95 9.67 -25.02
C PHE A 234 10.78 8.71 -24.71
N ILE A 235 9.92 9.07 -23.77
CA ILE A 235 8.71 8.29 -23.42
C ILE A 235 7.79 8.14 -24.64
N LYS A 236 7.65 9.16 -25.51
CA LYS A 236 6.87 9.02 -26.75
C LYS A 236 7.48 7.99 -27.69
N VAL A 237 8.80 7.93 -27.82
CA VAL A 237 9.49 6.90 -28.61
C VAL A 237 9.23 5.52 -28.03
N LEU A 238 9.37 5.36 -26.71
CA LEU A 238 9.09 4.08 -26.03
C LEU A 238 7.62 3.65 -26.17
N ILE A 239 6.68 4.60 -26.17
CA ILE A 239 5.25 4.32 -26.40
C ILE A 239 4.99 3.90 -27.85
N LYS A 240 5.52 4.66 -28.82
CA LYS A 240 5.36 4.36 -30.26
C LYS A 240 5.82 2.94 -30.58
N ASN A 241 6.88 2.51 -29.92
CA ASN A 241 7.47 1.20 -30.11
C ASN A 241 6.97 0.12 -29.13
N LYS A 242 5.89 0.39 -28.36
CA LYS A 242 5.23 -0.59 -27.47
C LYS A 242 6.10 -1.12 -26.32
N VAL A 243 7.17 -0.42 -25.95
CA VAL A 243 7.99 -0.71 -24.76
C VAL A 243 7.25 -0.24 -23.51
N ILE A 244 6.63 0.94 -23.60
CA ILE A 244 5.74 1.49 -22.58
C ILE A 244 4.33 1.57 -23.13
N PHE A 245 3.35 1.11 -22.35
CA PHE A 245 1.95 1.36 -22.63
C PHE A 245 1.46 2.54 -21.80
N LYS A 246 0.80 3.48 -22.47
CA LYS A 246 0.13 4.60 -21.82
C LYS A 246 -1.38 4.39 -21.88
N PHE A 247 -2.02 4.39 -20.72
CA PHE A 247 -3.47 4.24 -20.62
C PHE A 247 -4.03 5.14 -19.51
N LYS A 248 -5.36 5.29 -19.51
CA LYS A 248 -6.06 6.06 -18.48
C LYS A 248 -6.65 5.15 -17.42
N ASN A 249 -6.51 5.56 -16.16
CA ASN A 249 -7.29 5.04 -15.05
C ASN A 249 -8.11 6.19 -14.47
N GLY A 250 -9.40 6.25 -14.83
CA GLY A 250 -10.24 7.42 -14.59
C GLY A 250 -9.70 8.67 -15.31
N LYS A 251 -9.38 9.73 -14.55
CA LYS A 251 -8.81 10.98 -15.07
C LYS A 251 -7.27 11.00 -15.13
N LYS A 252 -6.60 9.94 -14.67
CA LYS A 252 -5.14 9.90 -14.51
C LYS A 252 -4.49 9.09 -15.62
N ASN A 253 -3.33 9.53 -16.08
CA ASN A 253 -2.52 8.79 -17.03
C ASN A 253 -1.55 7.85 -16.28
N ILE A 254 -1.46 6.61 -16.75
CA ILE A 254 -0.57 5.58 -16.22
C ILE A 254 0.41 5.17 -17.32
N LEU A 255 1.67 5.02 -16.95
CA LEU A 255 2.75 4.44 -17.75
C LEU A 255 3.02 3.02 -17.25
N LEU A 256 3.10 2.06 -18.15
CA LEU A 256 3.35 0.65 -17.83
C LEU A 256 4.49 0.14 -18.71
N LEU A 257 5.59 -0.25 -18.08
CA LEU A 257 6.74 -0.82 -18.76
C LEU A 257 6.48 -2.31 -19.05
N GLN A 258 6.58 -2.74 -20.31
CA GLN A 258 6.36 -4.13 -20.73
C GLN A 258 7.65 -4.88 -21.06
N GLU A 259 8.71 -4.16 -21.41
CA GLU A 259 10.02 -4.73 -21.70
C GLU A 259 11.10 -3.87 -21.04
N ASP A 260 12.15 -4.51 -20.53
CA ASP A 260 13.29 -3.83 -19.93
C ASP A 260 14.05 -3.02 -20.99
N PRO A 261 14.13 -1.67 -20.86
CA PRO A 261 14.79 -0.82 -21.83
C PRO A 261 16.29 -1.08 -21.92
N LYS A 262 16.95 -1.56 -20.86
CA LYS A 262 18.38 -1.92 -20.88
C LYS A 262 18.61 -3.12 -21.78
N LEU A 263 17.79 -4.16 -21.62
CA LEU A 263 17.87 -5.35 -22.47
C LEU A 263 17.53 -5.02 -23.93
N LEU A 264 16.57 -4.12 -24.15
CA LEU A 264 16.21 -3.67 -25.49
C LEU A 264 17.35 -2.88 -26.15
N PHE A 265 18.01 -1.99 -25.40
CA PHE A 265 19.16 -1.21 -25.89
C PHE A 265 20.33 -2.11 -26.29
N GLN A 266 20.65 -3.12 -25.47
CA GLN A 266 21.70 -4.09 -25.80
C GLN A 266 21.42 -4.86 -27.10
N ARG A 267 20.14 -5.15 -27.38
CA ARG A 267 19.73 -5.87 -28.60
C ARG A 267 19.64 -4.95 -29.81
N ASN A 268 19.28 -3.69 -29.63
CA ASN A 268 19.06 -2.74 -30.72
C ASN A 268 19.32 -1.28 -30.29
N PRO A 269 20.60 -0.83 -30.26
CA PRO A 269 20.96 0.51 -29.81
C PRO A 269 20.34 1.62 -30.68
N ASN A 270 20.31 1.39 -31.99
CA ASN A 270 19.76 2.30 -33.02
C ASN A 270 18.29 2.67 -32.79
N PHE A 271 17.58 1.92 -31.96
CA PHE A 271 16.20 2.17 -31.57
C PHE A 271 16.00 3.45 -30.75
N PHE A 272 17.03 3.87 -30.01
CA PHE A 272 16.91 4.91 -28.99
C PHE A 272 17.55 6.24 -29.38
N TYR A 273 18.31 6.29 -30.48
CA TYR A 273 18.83 7.54 -31.03
C TYR A 273 17.69 8.27 -31.75
N ILE A 274 17.37 9.47 -31.28
CA ILE A 274 16.27 10.33 -31.75
C ILE A 274 16.81 11.42 -32.66
#